data_AF-A0A367KLF7-F1
#
_entry.id   AF-A0A367KLF7-F1
#
_cell.length_a   1.000
_cell.length_b   1.000
_cell.length_c   1.000
_cell.angle_alpha   90.00
_cell.angle_beta   90.00
_cell.angle_gamma   90.00
#
_symmetry.space_group_name_H-M   'P 1'
#
loop_
_entity.id
_entity.type
_entity.pdbx_description
1 polymer ?
#
loop_
_entity_poly.entity_id
_entity_poly.type
_entity_poly.pdbx_seq_one_letter_code
_entity_poly.pdbx_strand_id
1 'polypeptide(L)'
;MPNLTLEQKVRIVDLYELGKTMKEISEIMGIATSTVGYTVKHFKDYGTVGRTKGSGRPRSFDEQTDKDLRRFVVSDREVTLEELQSELPIEVSTVTISRELHRLGYSKRTAAKKLPFKNH
;
A
#
# COMPACT_ATOMS: atom_id res chain seq x y z
N MET A 1 -13.24 -19.50 -2.92
CA MET A 1 -12.15 -20.20 -2.21
C MET A 1 -12.59 -20.38 -0.78
N PRO A 2 -12.62 -21.60 -0.22
CA PRO A 2 -12.94 -21.78 1.19
C PRO A 2 -11.93 -21.01 2.04
N ASN A 3 -12.41 -20.28 3.04
CA ASN A 3 -11.57 -19.53 3.96
C ASN A 3 -11.02 -20.51 5.01
N LEU A 4 -9.87 -21.12 4.71
CA LEU A 4 -9.15 -21.97 5.66
C LEU A 4 -8.59 -21.14 6.82
N THR A 5 -8.74 -21.64 8.04
CA THR A 5 -8.09 -21.06 9.22
C THR A 5 -6.57 -21.20 9.10
N LEU A 6 -5.82 -20.37 9.84
CA LEU A 6 -4.36 -20.46 9.86
C LEU A 6 -3.90 -21.86 10.31
N GLU A 7 -4.54 -22.41 11.35
CA GLU A 7 -4.27 -23.75 11.87
C GLU A 7 -4.46 -24.83 10.81
N GLN A 8 -5.54 -24.76 10.01
CA GLN A 8 -5.76 -25.71 8.93
C GLN A 8 -4.67 -25.61 7.87
N LYS A 9 -4.21 -24.41 7.52
CA LYS A 9 -3.13 -24.24 6.54
C LYS A 9 -1.79 -24.74 7.06
N VAL A 10 -1.48 -24.48 8.33
CA VAL A 10 -0.28 -25.02 8.99
C VAL A 10 -0.32 -26.55 8.93
N ARG A 11 -1.44 -27.16 9.33
CA ARG A 11 -1.59 -28.61 9.30
C ARG A 11 -1.45 -29.22 7.89
N ILE A 12 -1.91 -28.52 6.84
CA ILE A 12 -1.68 -28.92 5.45
C ILE A 12 -0.19 -28.97 5.14
N VAL A 13 0.55 -27.93 5.53
CA VAL A 13 2.00 -27.83 5.31
C VAL A 13 2.75 -28.88 6.13
N ASP A 14 2.40 -29.08 7.40
CA ASP A 14 3.03 -30.11 8.25
C ASP A 14 2.91 -31.50 7.61
N LEU A 15 1.72 -31.87 7.12
CA LEU A 15 1.51 -33.16 6.45
C LEU A 15 2.28 -33.25 5.13
N TYR A 16 2.38 -32.14 4.40
CA TYR A 16 3.17 -32.09 3.17
C TYR A 16 4.67 -32.26 3.44
N GLU A 17 5.21 -31.62 4.49
CA GLU A 17 6.60 -31.76 4.91
C GLU A 17 6.92 -33.17 5.43
N LEU A 18 5.93 -33.86 6.03
CA LEU A 18 5.99 -35.29 6.36
C LEU A 18 5.94 -36.23 5.14
N GLY A 19 5.89 -35.69 3.92
CA GLY A 19 5.95 -36.45 2.67
C GLY A 19 4.59 -36.97 2.19
N LYS A 20 3.47 -36.53 2.77
CA LYS A 20 2.13 -36.92 2.29
C LYS A 20 1.81 -36.27 0.95
N THR A 21 1.17 -37.03 0.08
CA THR A 21 0.67 -36.54 -1.20
C THR A 21 -0.53 -35.60 -0.98
N MET A 22 -0.78 -34.68 -1.92
CA MET A 22 -1.92 -33.76 -1.83
C MET A 22 -3.27 -34.50 -1.72
N LYS A 23 -3.38 -35.69 -2.32
CA LYS A 23 -4.57 -36.53 -2.25
C LYS A 23 -4.76 -37.11 -0.85
N GLU A 24 -3.72 -37.67 -0.24
CA GLU A 24 -3.79 -38.16 1.15
C GLU A 24 -4.15 -37.03 2.13
N ILE A 25 -3.58 -35.84 1.95
CA ILE A 25 -3.89 -34.67 2.79
C ILE A 25 -5.35 -34.26 2.62
N SER A 26 -5.86 -34.28 1.39
CA SER A 26 -7.27 -34.01 1.09
C SER A 26 -8.19 -34.98 1.81
N GLU A 27 -7.88 -36.27 1.79
CA GLU A 27 -8.65 -37.32 2.48
C GLU A 27 -8.57 -37.20 4.00
N ILE A 28 -7.39 -36.93 4.57
CA ILE A 28 -7.18 -36.77 6.02
C ILE A 28 -7.95 -35.56 6.57
N MET A 29 -7.97 -34.45 5.83
CA MET A 29 -8.54 -33.18 6.30
C MET A 29 -9.96 -32.92 5.81
N GLY A 30 -10.48 -33.71 4.87
CA GLY A 30 -11.78 -33.46 4.23
C GLY A 30 -11.81 -32.16 3.40
N ILE A 31 -10.66 -31.71 2.91
CA ILE A 31 -10.51 -30.46 2.14
C ILE A 31 -10.28 -30.84 0.67
N ALA A 32 -10.84 -30.08 -0.27
CA ALA A 32 -10.62 -30.32 -1.69
C ALA A 32 -9.12 -30.29 -2.06
N THR A 33 -8.66 -31.27 -2.86
CA THR A 33 -7.26 -31.39 -3.32
C THR A 33 -6.73 -30.11 -3.98
N SER A 34 -7.58 -29.36 -4.68
CA SER A 34 -7.23 -28.07 -5.28
C SER A 34 -6.86 -27.01 -4.24
N THR A 35 -7.52 -27.02 -3.08
CA THR A 35 -7.26 -26.10 -1.97
C THR A 35 -5.98 -26.49 -1.23
N VAL A 36 -5.74 -27.79 -1.05
CA VAL A 36 -4.47 -28.32 -0.55
C VAL A 36 -3.32 -27.90 -1.47
N GLY A 37 -3.46 -28.15 -2.77
CA GLY A 37 -2.47 -27.77 -3.78
C GLY A 37 -2.20 -26.26 -3.83
N TYR A 38 -3.23 -25.43 -3.72
CA TYR A 38 -3.07 -23.98 -3.60
C TYR A 38 -2.26 -23.58 -2.37
N THR A 39 -2.57 -24.17 -1.21
CA THR A 39 -1.87 -23.86 0.06
C THR A 39 -0.41 -24.28 0.01
N VAL A 40 -0.12 -25.49 -0.48
CA VAL A 40 1.25 -25.99 -0.65
C VAL A 40 2.00 -25.13 -1.66
N LYS A 41 1.38 -24.76 -2.79
CA LYS A 41 2.01 -23.86 -3.77
C LYS A 41 2.36 -22.51 -3.14
N HIS A 42 1.40 -21.89 -2.43
CA HIS A 42 1.63 -20.62 -1.73
C HIS A 42 2.77 -20.72 -0.70
N PHE A 43 2.83 -21.81 0.05
CA PHE A 43 3.93 -22.08 0.96
C PHE A 43 5.28 -22.22 0.23
N LYS A 44 5.33 -22.92 -0.91
CA LYS A 44 6.55 -23.03 -1.72
C LYS A 44 7.00 -21.70 -2.32
N ASP A 45 6.06 -20.88 -2.77
CA ASP A 45 6.35 -19.60 -3.44
C ASP A 45 6.80 -18.52 -2.43
N TYR A 46 6.24 -18.51 -1.23
CA TYR A 46 6.42 -17.42 -0.26
C TYR A 46 7.01 -17.83 1.10
N GLY A 47 7.21 -19.12 1.35
CA GLY A 47 7.71 -19.65 2.64
C GLY A 47 6.75 -19.46 3.82
N THR A 48 5.47 -19.13 3.56
CA THR A 48 4.48 -18.88 4.60
C THR A 48 3.09 -19.32 4.17
N VAL A 49 2.27 -19.73 5.14
CA VAL A 49 0.82 -19.98 4.96
C VAL A 49 -0.03 -18.73 5.21
N GLY A 50 0.60 -17.66 5.71
CA GLY A 50 -0.03 -16.38 5.99
C GLY A 50 -0.43 -15.63 4.72
N ARG A 51 -1.30 -14.64 4.90
CA ARG A 51 -1.67 -13.72 3.80
C ARG A 51 -0.46 -12.87 3.44
N THR A 52 -0.02 -12.94 2.20
CA THR A 52 0.99 -12.02 1.66
C THR A 52 0.35 -10.65 1.41
N LYS A 53 1.16 -9.59 1.53
CA LYS A 53 0.71 -8.25 1.16
C LYS A 53 0.37 -8.27 -0.33
N GLY A 54 -0.87 -7.89 -0.66
CA GLY A 54 -1.26 -7.72 -2.05
C GLY A 54 -0.51 -6.54 -2.67
N SER A 55 -0.35 -6.56 -4.00
CA SER A 55 0.29 -5.47 -4.74
C SER A 55 -0.49 -4.15 -4.67
N GLY A 56 -1.80 -4.20 -4.42
CA GLY A 56 -2.66 -3.02 -4.41
C GLY A 56 -2.64 -2.26 -5.75
N ARG A 57 -3.34 -1.13 -5.82
CA ARG A 57 -3.19 -0.21 -6.95
C ARG A 57 -1.98 0.69 -6.68
N PRO A 58 -1.02 0.82 -7.62
CA PRO A 58 0.08 1.75 -7.45
C PRO A 58 -0.46 3.19 -7.33
N ARG A 59 0.27 4.02 -6.59
CA ARG A 59 -0.05 5.44 -6.45
C ARG A 59 0.18 6.17 -7.78
N SER A 60 -0.54 7.27 -7.97
CA SER A 60 -0.37 8.13 -9.15
C SER A 60 0.98 8.84 -9.18
N PHE A 61 1.58 9.10 -8.01
CA PHE A 61 2.89 9.71 -7.88
C PHE A 61 3.95 8.64 -7.67
N ASP A 62 4.97 8.66 -8.53
CA ASP A 62 6.18 7.88 -8.39
C ASP A 62 7.27 8.68 -7.65
N GLU A 63 8.46 8.09 -7.50
CA GLU A 63 9.56 8.73 -6.76
C GLU A 63 10.06 10.00 -7.46
N GLN A 64 10.02 10.05 -8.79
CA GLN A 64 10.49 11.21 -9.55
C GLN A 64 9.51 12.38 -9.43
N THR A 65 8.22 12.09 -9.59
CA THR A 65 7.16 13.09 -9.41
C THR A 65 7.15 13.63 -7.98
N ASP A 66 7.41 12.78 -6.98
CA ASP A 66 7.57 13.23 -5.58
C ASP A 66 8.75 14.20 -5.43
N LYS A 67 9.86 13.99 -6.14
CA LYS A 67 11.03 14.90 -6.14
C LYS A 67 10.70 16.23 -6.81
N ASP A 68 10.01 16.20 -7.95
CA ASP A 68 9.64 17.40 -8.70
C ASP A 68 8.65 18.25 -7.88
N LEU A 69 7.63 17.62 -7.28
CA LEU A 69 6.69 18.29 -6.39
C LEU A 69 7.40 18.97 -5.20
N ARG A 70 8.36 18.28 -4.57
CA ARG A 70 9.17 18.88 -3.49
C ARG A 70 9.99 20.07 -3.99
N ARG A 71 10.59 19.97 -5.17
CA ARG A 71 11.41 21.03 -5.76
C ARG A 71 10.59 22.29 -6.01
N PHE A 72 9.39 22.17 -6.58
CA PHE A 72 8.52 23.31 -6.81
C PHE A 72 8.15 24.03 -5.51
N VAL A 73 7.69 23.27 -4.50
CA VAL A 73 7.26 23.83 -3.20
C VAL A 73 8.39 24.45 -2.40
N VAL A 74 9.61 23.93 -2.52
CA VAL A 74 10.79 24.50 -1.85
C VAL A 74 11.28 25.77 -2.55
N SER A 75 11.16 25.82 -3.88
CA SER A 75 11.59 26.99 -4.67
C SER A 75 10.64 28.17 -4.48
N ASP A 76 9.33 27.90 -4.44
CA ASP A 76 8.30 28.90 -4.15
C ASP A 76 7.28 28.34 -3.15
N ARG A 77 7.21 28.96 -1.98
CA ARG A 77 6.31 28.55 -0.89
C ARG A 77 4.88 29.05 -1.05
N GLU A 78 4.64 30.01 -1.95
CA GLU A 78 3.32 30.59 -2.22
C GLU A 78 2.66 30.00 -3.47
N VAL A 79 3.33 29.06 -4.16
CA VAL A 79 2.81 28.36 -5.34
C VAL A 79 1.43 27.75 -5.09
N THR A 80 0.51 27.99 -6.02
CA THR A 80 -0.86 27.49 -5.97
C THR A 80 -0.95 26.04 -6.44
N LEU A 81 -2.08 25.38 -6.17
CA LEU A 81 -2.27 24.00 -6.58
C LEU A 81 -2.46 23.88 -8.10
N GLU A 82 -3.05 24.91 -8.70
CA GLU A 82 -3.30 25.03 -10.13
C GLU A 82 -1.98 25.21 -10.90
N GLU A 83 -1.07 26.03 -10.39
CA GLU A 83 0.29 26.17 -10.95
C GLU A 83 1.07 24.85 -10.85
N LEU A 84 1.03 24.18 -9.69
CA LEU A 84 1.63 22.85 -9.53
C LEU A 84 1.02 21.83 -10.50
N GLN A 85 -0.28 21.92 -10.77
CA GLN A 85 -0.95 21.01 -11.70
C GLN A 85 -0.44 21.19 -13.14
N SER A 86 -0.18 22.43 -13.57
CA SER A 86 0.35 22.73 -14.90
C SER A 86 1.83 22.37 -15.07
N GLU A 87 2.62 22.45 -14.00
CA GLU A 87 4.08 22.21 -14.03
C GLU A 87 4.47 20.73 -13.82
N LEU A 88 3.58 19.93 -13.23
CA LEU A 88 3.86 18.50 -12.99
C LEU A 88 3.83 17.70 -14.31
N PRO A 89 4.71 16.70 -14.47
CA PRO A 89 4.77 15.86 -15.67
C PRO A 89 3.61 14.84 -15.77
N ILE A 90 2.70 14.84 -14.80
CA ILE A 90 1.58 13.90 -14.72
C ILE A 90 0.25 14.64 -14.65
N GLU A 91 -0.76 14.10 -15.32
CA GLU A 91 -2.12 14.64 -15.26
C GLU A 91 -2.82 14.16 -13.99
N VAL A 92 -2.92 15.05 -13.00
CA VAL A 92 -3.56 14.77 -11.70
C VAL A 92 -4.43 15.94 -11.26
N SER A 93 -5.47 15.66 -10.48
CA SER A 93 -6.32 16.70 -9.91
C SER A 93 -5.59 17.52 -8.82
N THR A 94 -5.96 18.78 -8.64
CA THR A 94 -5.51 19.63 -7.53
C THR A 94 -5.75 18.99 -6.15
N VAL A 95 -6.81 18.21 -6.00
CA VAL A 95 -7.11 17.43 -4.79
C VAL A 95 -6.07 16.35 -4.55
N THR A 96 -5.62 15.66 -5.60
CA THR A 96 -4.54 14.67 -5.53
C THR A 96 -3.24 15.35 -5.10
N ILE A 97 -2.88 16.48 -5.74
CA ILE A 97 -1.69 17.26 -5.40
C ILE A 97 -1.73 17.70 -3.92
N SER A 98 -2.86 18.22 -3.45
CA SER A 98 -3.06 18.61 -2.05
C SER A 98 -2.81 17.45 -1.07
N ARG A 99 -3.38 16.27 -1.36
CA ARG A 99 -3.14 15.05 -0.55
C ARG A 99 -1.67 14.66 -0.53
N GLU A 100 -1.00 14.78 -1.67
CA GLU A 100 0.41 14.45 -1.79
C GLU A 100 1.30 15.44 -1.03
N LEU A 101 1.01 16.75 -1.10
CA LEU A 101 1.67 17.76 -0.27
C LEU A 101 1.53 17.44 1.23
N HIS A 102 0.32 17.11 1.67
CA HIS A 102 0.07 16.71 3.06
C HIS A 102 0.84 15.45 3.46
N ARG A 103 0.90 14.43 2.58
CA ARG A 103 1.69 13.21 2.81
C ARG A 103 3.18 13.51 2.93
N LEU A 104 3.69 14.47 2.15
CA LEU A 104 5.09 14.90 2.19
C LEU A 104 5.40 15.85 3.36
N GLY A 105 4.39 16.24 4.15
CA GLY A 105 4.52 17.08 5.33
C GLY A 105 4.34 18.59 5.08
N TYR A 106 3.98 18.98 3.86
CA TYR A 106 3.69 20.38 3.54
C TYR A 106 2.27 20.75 3.94
N SER A 107 2.11 21.91 4.54
CA SER A 107 0.83 22.44 5.00
C SER A 107 0.76 23.94 4.68
N LYS A 108 -0.45 24.44 4.38
CA LYS A 108 -0.75 25.86 4.15
C LYS A 108 -0.68 26.71 5.43
N ARG A 109 0.34 26.49 6.28
CA ARG A 109 0.49 27.26 7.52
C ARG A 109 1.13 28.61 7.20
N THR A 110 0.29 29.59 6.96
CA THR A 110 0.66 31.01 7.07
C THR A 110 0.61 31.39 8.54
N ALA A 111 1.73 31.85 9.11
CA ALA A 111 1.71 32.44 10.45
C ALA A 111 0.86 33.72 10.41
N ALA A 112 -0.16 33.83 11.27
CA ALA A 112 -0.92 35.07 11.38
C ALA A 112 0.03 36.21 11.79
N LYS A 113 0.03 37.31 11.03
CA LYS A 113 0.73 38.53 11.45
C LYS A 113 0.05 39.02 12.74
N LYS A 114 0.79 39.08 13.85
CA LYS A 114 0.29 39.68 15.10
C LYS A 114 0.04 41.17 14.83
N LEU A 115 -1.21 41.57 14.71
CA LEU A 115 -1.57 42.99 14.64
C LEU A 115 -1.14 43.66 15.96
N PRO A 116 -0.52 44.86 15.94
CA PRO A 116 -0.21 45.56 17.17
C PRO A 116 -1.52 45.84 17.92
N PHE A 117 -1.59 45.46 19.19
CA PHE A 117 -2.69 45.82 20.07
C PHE A 117 -2.78 47.36 20.11
N LYS A 118 -3.84 47.94 19.55
CA LYS A 118 -4.16 49.36 19.73
C LYS A 118 -4.72 49.52 21.15
N ASN A 119 -3.96 50.16 22.03
CA ASN A 119 -4.52 50.70 23.27
C ASN A 119 -5.39 51.90 22.88
N HIS A 120 -6.67 51.84 23.20
CA HIS A 120 -7.58 52.99 23.21
C HIS A 120 -7.82 53.41 24.65
#